data_AF-A0A0P8W6D8-F1
#
_entry.id   AF-A0A0P8W6D8-F1
#
_cell.length_a   1.000
_cell.length_b   1.000
_cell.length_c   1.000
_cell.angle_alpha   90.00
_cell.angle_beta   90.00
_cell.angle_gamma   90.00
#
_symmetry.space_group_name_H-M   'P 1'
#
loop_
_entity.id
_entity.type
_entity.pdbx_description
1 polymer ?
#
loop_
_entity_poly.entity_id
_entity_poly.type
_entity_poly.pdbx_seq_one_letter_code
_entity_poly.pdbx_strand_id
1 'polypeptide(L)'
;MNLRAISISALLLLMIFLMYNILGVGTTILIFAIIFLAWAVLLSIKPEYYDKFLSFMNPGLYCVYKEKGTDFIRKKRRIDIIGYYIISVVTGLNAFMQIKLRDKFDISSSFSLIEILPFAIVVVVVIFIINYICILIAKKSKTADEDLTWNIIVGIIFAIILIGFISLIF
;
A
#
# COMPACT_ATOMS: atom_id res chain seq x y z
N MET A 1 16.94 -1.89 -2.48
CA MET A 1 16.33 -0.60 -2.90
C MET A 1 17.41 0.46 -2.93
N ASN A 2 17.29 1.45 -3.81
CA ASN A 2 18.27 2.54 -3.93
C ASN A 2 17.99 3.63 -2.88
N LEU A 3 19.00 4.40 -2.44
CA LEU A 3 18.85 5.48 -1.43
C LEU A 3 17.73 6.48 -1.78
N ARG A 4 17.50 6.68 -3.08
CA ARG A 4 16.40 7.49 -3.63
C ARG A 4 15.01 6.97 -3.23
N ALA A 5 14.80 5.66 -3.24
CA ALA A 5 13.49 5.10 -2.89
C ALA A 5 13.22 5.25 -1.38
N ILE A 6 14.25 5.10 -0.54
CA ILE A 6 14.14 5.29 0.91
C ILE A 6 13.82 6.75 1.25
N SER A 7 14.55 7.70 0.63
CA SER A 7 14.32 9.14 0.84
C SER A 7 12.93 9.58 0.37
N ILE A 8 12.44 9.06 -0.76
CA ILE A 8 11.09 9.35 -1.23
C ILE A 8 10.04 8.78 -0.26
N SER A 9 10.19 7.55 0.20
CA SER A 9 9.28 6.96 1.20
C SER A 9 9.27 7.77 2.51
N ALA A 10 10.43 8.21 3.00
CA ALA A 10 10.53 9.05 4.19
C ALA A 10 9.83 10.40 4.01
N LEU A 11 10.01 11.04 2.85
CA LEU A 11 9.33 12.30 2.51
C LEU A 11 7.81 12.11 2.46
N LEU A 12 7.34 11.02 1.87
CA LEU A 12 5.92 10.69 1.76
C LEU A 12 5.30 10.48 3.16
N LEU A 13 6.05 9.82 4.06
CA LEU A 13 5.64 9.60 5.44
C LEU A 13 5.56 10.93 6.22
N LEU A 14 6.52 11.84 6.01
CA LEU A 14 6.47 13.20 6.55
C LEU A 14 5.26 14.00 6.01
N MET A 15 4.97 13.89 4.72
CA MET A 15 3.79 14.55 4.12
C MET A 15 2.48 14.02 4.71
N ILE A 16 2.35 12.70 4.83
CA ILE A 16 1.19 12.06 5.49
C ILE A 16 1.01 12.61 6.90
N PHE A 17 2.10 12.69 7.65
CA PHE A 17 2.09 13.20 9.02
C PHE A 17 1.63 14.67 9.08
N LEU A 18 2.18 15.54 8.23
CA LEU A 18 1.78 16.95 8.20
C LEU A 18 0.29 17.11 7.84
N MET A 19 -0.19 16.35 6.85
CA MET A 19 -1.60 16.35 6.46
C MET A 19 -2.49 15.90 7.62
N TYR A 20 -2.10 14.84 8.32
CA TYR A 20 -2.85 14.32 9.46
C TYR A 20 -3.03 15.34 10.58
N ASN A 21 -1.97 16.11 10.90
CA ASN A 21 -2.02 17.15 11.94
C ASN A 21 -2.80 18.41 11.51
N ILE A 22 -2.66 18.85 10.25
CA ILE A 22 -3.26 20.11 9.78
C ILE A 22 -4.73 19.91 9.38
N LEU A 23 -5.02 18.84 8.64
CA LEU A 23 -6.34 18.60 8.02
C LEU A 23 -7.22 17.68 8.85
N GLY A 24 -6.63 16.98 9.83
CA GLY A 24 -7.28 15.92 10.59
C GLY A 24 -7.30 14.58 9.86
N VAL A 25 -7.57 13.52 10.62
CA VAL A 25 -7.48 12.13 10.18
C VAL A 25 -8.43 11.82 9.04
N GLY A 26 -9.71 12.14 9.22
CA GLY A 26 -10.77 11.84 8.26
C GLY A 26 -10.51 12.48 6.89
N THR A 27 -10.15 13.76 6.88
CA THR A 27 -9.80 14.49 5.64
C THR A 27 -8.57 13.91 4.96
N THR A 28 -7.54 13.55 5.73
CA THR A 28 -6.31 12.95 5.20
C THR A 28 -6.60 11.60 4.54
N ILE A 29 -7.39 10.74 5.21
CA ILE A 29 -7.81 9.45 4.67
C ILE A 29 -8.66 9.64 3.40
N LEU A 30 -9.53 10.66 3.34
CA LEU A 30 -10.32 10.96 2.15
C LEU A 30 -9.43 11.33 0.95
N ILE A 31 -8.40 12.15 1.17
CA ILE A 31 -7.43 12.50 0.12
C ILE A 31 -6.73 11.24 -0.39
N PHE A 32 -6.33 10.32 0.49
CA PHE A 32 -5.76 9.03 0.08
C PHE A 32 -6.73 8.18 -0.75
N ALA A 33 -8.01 8.14 -0.38
CA ALA A 33 -9.02 7.45 -1.17
C ALA A 33 -9.08 7.99 -2.61
N ILE A 34 -9.05 9.32 -2.77
CA ILE A 34 -9.04 9.98 -4.09
C ILE A 34 -7.74 9.67 -4.85
N ILE A 35 -6.58 9.72 -4.18
CA ILE A 35 -5.29 9.38 -4.81
C ILE A 35 -5.30 7.93 -5.31
N PHE A 36 -5.78 6.98 -4.52
CA PHE A 36 -5.89 5.58 -4.93
C PHE A 36 -6.84 5.39 -6.13
N LEU A 37 -7.94 6.13 -6.15
CA LEU A 37 -8.87 6.13 -7.29
C LEU A 37 -8.19 6.66 -8.55
N ALA A 38 -7.53 7.81 -8.45
CA ALA A 38 -6.80 8.42 -9.55
C ALA A 38 -5.70 7.47 -10.06
N TRP A 39 -5.02 6.77 -9.15
CA TRP A 39 -4.02 5.77 -9.49
C TRP A 39 -4.62 4.58 -10.24
N ALA A 40 -5.76 4.03 -9.78
CA ALA A 40 -6.46 2.94 -10.46
C ALA A 40 -6.85 3.34 -11.90
N VAL A 41 -7.34 4.57 -12.08
CA VAL A 41 -7.69 5.12 -13.40
C VAL A 41 -6.45 5.26 -14.28
N LEU A 42 -5.38 5.88 -13.79
CA LEU A 42 -4.12 6.04 -14.53
C LEU A 42 -3.55 4.69 -14.99
N LEU A 43 -3.51 3.71 -14.08
CA LEU A 43 -3.03 2.37 -14.40
C LEU A 43 -3.95 1.63 -15.37
N SER A 44 -5.22 2.00 -15.48
CA SER A 44 -6.18 1.41 -16.43
C SER A 44 -6.00 1.95 -17.87
N ILE A 45 -5.52 3.19 -18.03
CA ILE A 45 -5.45 3.86 -19.34
C ILE A 45 -4.42 3.20 -20.28
N LYS A 46 -3.14 3.15 -19.90
CA LYS A 46 -2.08 2.59 -20.75
C LYS A 46 -1.17 1.63 -19.98
N PRO A 47 -0.75 0.50 -20.60
CA PRO A 47 0.19 -0.43 -19.98
C PRO A 47 1.52 0.23 -19.60
N GLU A 48 2.00 1.20 -20.39
CA GLU A 48 3.30 1.85 -20.12
C GLU A 48 3.31 2.61 -18.78
N TYR A 49 2.17 3.11 -18.31
CA TYR A 49 2.09 3.76 -17.00
C TYR A 49 2.31 2.76 -15.87
N TYR A 50 1.79 1.55 -16.01
CA TYR A 50 2.00 0.48 -15.05
C TYR A 50 3.46 -0.01 -15.05
N ASP A 51 4.07 -0.18 -16.22
CA ASP A 51 5.47 -0.61 -16.31
C ASP A 51 6.41 0.41 -15.67
N LYS A 52 6.20 1.72 -15.95
CA LYS A 52 6.97 2.79 -15.31
C LYS A 52 6.76 2.81 -13.79
N PHE A 53 5.51 2.69 -13.34
CA PHE A 53 5.17 2.61 -11.92
C PHE A 53 5.87 1.44 -11.23
N LEU A 54 5.76 0.23 -11.78
CA LEU A 54 6.32 -0.98 -11.19
C LEU A 54 7.86 -0.94 -11.18
N SER A 55 8.48 -0.48 -12.28
CA SER A 55 9.94 -0.31 -12.35
C SER A 55 10.48 0.72 -11.36
N PHE A 56 9.68 1.74 -11.03
CA PHE A 56 10.03 2.76 -10.05
C PHE A 56 9.84 2.27 -8.61
N MET A 57 8.67 1.73 -8.28
CA MET A 57 8.34 1.30 -6.91
C MET A 57 9.09 0.04 -6.50
N ASN A 58 9.23 -0.91 -7.42
CA ASN A 58 9.84 -2.20 -7.15
C ASN A 58 10.65 -2.72 -8.35
N PRO A 59 11.83 -2.13 -8.59
CA PRO A 59 12.65 -2.50 -9.75
C PRO A 59 13.05 -3.98 -9.75
N GLY A 60 13.24 -4.59 -8.57
CA GLY A 60 13.58 -6.01 -8.45
C GLY A 60 12.47 -6.93 -8.93
N LEU A 61 11.22 -6.66 -8.52
CA LEU A 61 10.06 -7.43 -8.96
C LEU A 61 9.76 -7.20 -10.45
N TYR A 62 9.94 -5.96 -10.93
CA TYR A 62 9.79 -5.63 -12.35
C TYR A 62 10.73 -6.44 -13.24
N CYS A 63 12.02 -6.55 -12.88
CA CYS A 63 12.97 -7.35 -13.65
C CYS A 63 12.54 -8.82 -13.74
N VAL A 64 12.10 -9.42 -12.62
CA VAL A 64 11.66 -10.82 -12.59
C VAL A 64 10.42 -11.03 -13.47
N TYR A 65 9.42 -10.16 -13.40
CA TYR A 65 8.24 -10.29 -14.24
C TYR A 65 8.54 -10.03 -15.72
N LYS A 66 9.44 -9.10 -16.02
CA LYS A 66 9.89 -8.84 -17.40
C LYS A 66 10.60 -10.05 -18.00
N GLU A 67 11.43 -10.73 -17.23
CA GLU A 67 12.11 -11.96 -17.65
C GLU A 67 11.15 -13.13 -17.89
N LYS A 68 10.05 -13.23 -17.11
CA LYS A 68 9.05 -14.28 -17.24
C LYS A 68 8.02 -14.06 -18.34
N GLY A 69 7.96 -12.86 -18.90
CA GLY A 69 7.11 -12.51 -20.03
C GLY A 69 5.94 -11.60 -19.69
N THR A 70 5.28 -11.11 -20.73
CA THR A 70 4.27 -10.05 -20.65
C THR A 70 3.00 -10.46 -19.92
N ASP A 71 2.70 -11.76 -19.84
CA ASP A 71 1.51 -12.27 -19.15
C ASP A 71 1.56 -12.05 -17.63
N PHE A 72 2.75 -12.15 -17.01
CA PHE A 72 2.93 -11.87 -15.58
C PHE A 72 2.62 -10.41 -15.27
N ILE A 73 3.20 -9.49 -16.04
CA ILE A 73 3.00 -8.04 -15.89
C ILE A 73 1.53 -7.68 -16.15
N ARG A 74 0.92 -8.23 -17.20
CA ARG A 74 -0.47 -7.96 -17.56
C ARG A 74 -1.44 -8.43 -16.48
N LYS A 75 -1.22 -9.63 -15.93
CA LYS A 75 -2.08 -10.19 -14.88
C LYS A 75 -1.92 -9.40 -13.58
N LYS A 76 -0.68 -9.10 -13.18
CA LYS A 76 -0.40 -8.27 -12.01
C LYS A 76 -1.05 -6.89 -12.13
N ARG A 77 -0.94 -6.23 -13.30
CA ARG A 77 -1.59 -4.94 -13.58
C ARG A 77 -3.09 -4.97 -13.30
N ARG A 78 -3.81 -5.98 -13.79
CA ARG A 78 -5.27 -6.08 -13.55
C ARG A 78 -5.61 -6.16 -12.08
N ILE A 79 -4.81 -6.91 -11.33
CA ILE A 79 -5.04 -7.18 -9.91
C ILE A 79 -4.71 -5.95 -9.08
N ASP A 80 -3.64 -5.24 -9.42
CA ASP A 80 -3.29 -3.98 -8.77
C ASP A 80 -4.36 -2.92 -9.05
N ILE A 81 -4.90 -2.82 -10.27
CA ILE A 81 -6.02 -1.92 -10.60
C ILE A 81 -7.24 -2.24 -9.73
N ILE A 82 -7.66 -3.51 -9.66
CA ILE A 82 -8.79 -3.95 -8.82
C ILE A 82 -8.51 -3.63 -7.35
N GLY A 83 -7.29 -3.91 -6.87
CA GLY A 83 -6.86 -3.61 -5.52
C GLY A 83 -6.94 -2.13 -5.18
N TYR A 84 -6.50 -1.24 -6.08
CA TYR A 84 -6.59 0.20 -5.88
C TYR A 84 -8.03 0.71 -5.85
N TYR A 85 -8.93 0.16 -6.68
CA TYR A 85 -10.35 0.48 -6.59
C TYR A 85 -10.95 0.04 -5.25
N ILE A 86 -10.69 -1.19 -4.81
CA ILE A 86 -11.19 -1.70 -3.53
C ILE A 86 -10.66 -0.87 -2.36
N ILE A 87 -9.35 -0.61 -2.33
CA ILE A 87 -8.72 0.20 -1.27
C ILE A 87 -9.32 1.60 -1.28
N SER A 88 -9.48 2.23 -2.44
CA SER A 88 -10.10 3.55 -2.54
C SER A 88 -11.50 3.59 -1.91
N VAL A 89 -12.36 2.60 -2.20
CA VAL A 89 -13.71 2.53 -1.62
C VAL A 89 -13.66 2.31 -0.11
N VAL A 90 -12.87 1.34 0.37
CA VAL A 90 -12.76 1.04 1.80
C VAL A 90 -12.21 2.24 2.58
N THR A 91 -11.15 2.87 2.06
CA THR A 91 -10.54 4.07 2.62
C THR A 91 -11.51 5.25 2.60
N GLY A 92 -12.28 5.43 1.52
CA GLY A 92 -13.29 6.49 1.40
C GLY A 92 -14.45 6.33 2.39
N LEU A 93 -14.96 5.11 2.57
CA LEU A 93 -15.98 4.80 3.57
C LEU A 93 -15.46 5.05 5.00
N ASN A 94 -14.23 4.62 5.29
CA ASN A 94 -13.59 4.87 6.58
C ASN A 94 -13.41 6.38 6.84
N ALA A 95 -12.95 7.14 5.83
CA ALA A 95 -12.82 8.59 5.92
C ALA A 95 -14.15 9.27 6.24
N PHE A 96 -15.21 8.90 5.51
CA PHE A 96 -16.54 9.45 5.72
C PHE A 96 -17.05 9.19 7.14
N MET A 97 -16.85 7.96 7.64
CA MET A 97 -17.24 7.61 9.01
C MET A 97 -16.47 8.44 10.04
N GLN A 98 -15.15 8.61 9.87
CA GLN A 98 -14.34 9.41 10.79
C GLN A 98 -14.68 10.90 10.77
N ILE A 99 -14.96 11.48 9.60
CA ILE A 99 -15.40 12.87 9.49
C ILE A 99 -16.72 13.06 10.26
N LYS A 100 -17.69 12.17 10.03
CA LYS A 100 -19.01 12.22 10.69
C LYS A 100 -18.94 12.01 12.22
N LEU A 101 -17.99 11.19 12.68
CA LEU A 101 -17.78 10.94 14.11
C LEU A 101 -17.02 12.09 14.79
N ARG A 102 -16.10 12.76 14.09
CA ARG A 102 -15.39 13.96 14.58
C ARG A 102 -16.34 15.12 14.89
N ASP A 103 -17.38 15.29 14.10
CA ASP A 103 -18.40 16.32 14.37
C ASP A 103 -19.25 16.00 15.63
N LYS A 104 -19.20 14.76 16.13
CA LYS A 104 -19.98 14.29 17.29
C LYS A 104 -19.17 14.07 18.56
N PHE A 105 -17.89 13.74 18.42
CA PHE A 105 -16.98 13.53 19.52
C PHE A 105 -15.72 14.33 19.22
N ASP A 106 -15.26 15.14 20.18
CA ASP A 106 -14.01 15.89 20.07
C ASP A 106 -12.83 14.92 20.19
N ILE A 107 -12.67 14.11 19.15
CA ILE A 107 -11.55 13.18 18.98
C ILE A 107 -10.41 14.03 18.44
N SER A 108 -9.88 14.91 19.30
CA SER A 108 -8.57 15.48 19.07
C SER A 108 -7.60 14.31 18.96
N SER A 109 -6.89 14.24 17.84
CA SER A 109 -5.87 13.23 17.54
C SER A 109 -5.03 12.90 18.78
N SER A 110 -5.20 11.68 19.29
CA SER A 110 -4.60 11.22 20.54
C SER A 110 -3.18 10.66 20.37
N PHE A 111 -2.63 10.67 19.16
CA PHE A 111 -1.30 10.10 18.90
C PHE A 111 -0.25 11.20 18.83
N SER A 112 0.60 11.26 19.85
CA SER A 112 1.78 12.14 19.86
C SER A 112 2.84 11.65 18.84
N LEU A 113 3.72 12.54 18.37
CA LEU A 113 4.84 12.22 17.44
C LEU A 113 5.67 11.01 17.89
N ILE A 114 5.80 10.85 19.20
CA ILE A 114 6.58 9.80 19.85
C ILE A 114 5.90 8.42 19.70
N GLU A 115 4.57 8.39 19.58
CA GLU A 115 3.78 7.16 19.46
C GLU A 115 3.64 6.70 17.99
N ILE A 116 3.61 7.64 17.03
CA ILE A 116 3.49 7.32 15.60
C ILE A 116 4.80 6.79 15.03
N LEU A 117 5.94 7.28 15.53
CA LEU A 117 7.27 6.91 15.04
C LEU A 117 7.56 5.38 15.08
N PRO A 118 7.39 4.68 16.21
CA PRO A 118 7.62 3.24 16.26
C PRO A 118 6.68 2.47 15.33
N PHE A 119 5.42 2.91 15.20
CA PHE A 119 4.46 2.29 14.27
C PHE A 119 4.89 2.47 12.81
N ALA A 120 5.32 3.67 12.43
CA ALA A 120 5.83 3.97 11.09
C ALA A 120 7.05 3.10 10.74
N ILE A 121 7.98 2.91 11.69
CA ILE A 121 9.14 2.04 11.50
C ILE A 121 8.71 0.59 11.27
N VAL A 122 7.77 0.07 12.07
CA VAL A 122 7.23 -1.29 11.89
C VAL A 122 6.61 -1.45 10.50
N VAL A 123 5.79 -0.49 10.06
CA VAL A 123 5.19 -0.52 8.72
C VAL A 123 6.25 -0.55 7.61
N VAL A 124 7.31 0.27 7.73
CA VAL A 124 8.41 0.26 6.77
C VAL A 124 9.10 -1.10 6.73
N VAL A 125 9.42 -1.69 7.89
CA VAL A 125 10.04 -3.03 7.97
C VAL A 125 9.15 -4.09 7.34
N VAL A 126 7.85 -4.07 7.62
CA VAL A 126 6.87 -4.99 7.04
C VAL A 126 6.82 -4.85 5.51
N ILE A 127 6.83 -3.62 4.98
CA ILE A 127 6.89 -3.39 3.53
C ILE A 127 8.14 -4.01 2.91
N PHE A 128 9.31 -3.89 3.57
CA PHE A 128 10.54 -4.52 3.11
C PHE A 128 10.45 -6.05 3.07
N ILE A 129 9.92 -6.66 4.14
CA ILE A 129 9.76 -8.12 4.24
C ILE A 129 8.79 -8.61 3.16
N ILE A 130 7.63 -7.97 3.01
CA ILE A 130 6.63 -8.33 1.98
C ILE A 130 7.26 -8.24 0.60
N ASN A 131 7.96 -7.15 0.30
CA ASN A 131 8.60 -6.97 -1.00
C ASN A 131 9.62 -8.09 -1.29
N TYR A 132 10.47 -8.41 -0.30
CA TYR A 132 11.43 -9.51 -0.43
C TYR A 132 10.74 -10.85 -0.69
N ILE A 133 9.69 -11.18 0.07
CA ILE A 133 8.92 -12.41 -0.10
C ILE A 133 8.26 -12.47 -1.48
N CYS A 134 7.64 -11.38 -1.94
CA CYS A 134 7.03 -11.29 -3.27
C CYS A 134 8.06 -11.56 -4.38
N ILE A 135 9.29 -11.03 -4.28
CA ILE A 135 10.35 -11.31 -5.25
C ILE A 135 10.72 -12.80 -5.23
N LEU A 136 10.82 -13.43 -4.06
CA LEU A 136 11.13 -14.86 -3.96
C LEU A 136 10.04 -15.74 -4.55
N ILE A 137 8.78 -15.42 -4.28
CA ILE A 137 7.61 -16.09 -4.89
C ILE A 137 7.67 -15.93 -6.40
N ALA A 138 7.78 -14.69 -6.88
CA ALA A 138 7.82 -14.39 -8.30
C ALA A 138 8.95 -15.14 -9.01
N LYS A 139 10.12 -15.34 -8.37
CA LYS A 139 11.21 -16.15 -8.93
C LYS A 139 10.85 -17.64 -9.01
N LYS A 140 10.19 -18.20 -7.99
CA LYS A 140 9.84 -19.63 -7.94
C LYS A 140 8.63 -20.01 -8.80
N SER A 141 7.64 -19.14 -8.93
CA SER A 141 6.38 -19.45 -9.61
C SER A 141 6.55 -19.69 -11.11
N LYS A 142 6.02 -20.78 -11.64
CA LYS A 142 6.14 -21.11 -13.07
C LYS A 142 5.10 -20.37 -13.91
N THR A 143 3.94 -20.09 -13.34
CA THR A 143 2.84 -19.39 -14.01
C THR A 143 2.41 -18.15 -13.25
N ALA A 144 1.76 -17.21 -13.94
CA ALA A 144 1.23 -16.00 -13.32
C ALA A 144 0.08 -16.29 -12.34
N ASP A 145 -0.65 -17.39 -12.54
CA ASP A 145 -1.67 -17.89 -11.60
C ASP A 145 -1.06 -18.40 -10.30
N GLU A 146 0.05 -19.12 -10.39
CA GLU A 146 0.77 -19.63 -9.23
C GLU A 146 1.36 -18.47 -8.41
N ASP A 147 2.00 -17.49 -9.07
CA ASP A 147 2.49 -16.27 -8.40
C ASP A 147 1.37 -15.52 -7.68
N LEU A 148 0.23 -15.36 -8.34
CA LEU A 148 -0.93 -14.71 -7.75
C LEU A 148 -1.43 -15.46 -6.50
N THR A 149 -1.59 -16.78 -6.60
CA THR A 149 -2.12 -17.60 -5.52
C THR A 149 -1.23 -17.50 -4.28
N TRP A 150 0.09 -17.60 -4.46
CA TRP A 150 1.03 -17.44 -3.35
C TRP A 150 1.01 -16.03 -2.75
N ASN A 151 0.90 -14.99 -3.58
CA ASN A 151 0.79 -13.62 -3.08
C ASN A 151 -0.50 -13.38 -2.27
N ILE A 152 -1.63 -13.99 -2.67
CA ILE A 152 -2.89 -13.94 -1.90
C ILE A 152 -2.72 -14.64 -0.56
N ILE A 153 -2.16 -15.86 -0.54
CA ILE A 153 -1.94 -16.62 0.70
C ILE A 153 -1.05 -15.84 1.66
N VAL A 154 0.06 -15.30 1.17
CA VAL A 154 0.97 -14.47 1.99
C VAL A 154 0.25 -13.22 2.51
N GLY A 155 -0.54 -12.55 1.67
CA GLY A 155 -1.36 -11.41 2.09
C GLY A 155 -2.32 -11.73 3.24
N ILE A 156 -3.01 -12.88 3.17
CA ILE A 156 -3.92 -13.34 4.22
C ILE A 156 -3.15 -13.64 5.52
N ILE A 157 -2.01 -14.34 5.44
CA ILE A 157 -1.16 -14.63 6.60
C ILE A 157 -0.70 -13.33 7.27
N PHE A 158 -0.24 -12.35 6.49
CA PHE A 158 0.14 -11.04 7.02
C PHE A 158 -1.03 -10.32 7.67
N ALA A 159 -2.23 -10.35 7.08
CA ALA A 159 -3.41 -9.74 7.67
C ALA A 159 -3.75 -10.37 9.03
N ILE A 160 -3.68 -11.70 9.15
CA ILE A 160 -3.92 -12.42 10.43
C ILE A 160 -2.89 -12.01 11.48
N ILE A 161 -1.60 -11.98 11.12
CA ILE A 161 -0.53 -11.56 12.03
C ILE A 161 -0.74 -10.12 12.49
N LEU A 162 -1.11 -9.23 11.58
CA LEU A 162 -1.31 -7.82 11.88
C LEU A 162 -2.53 -7.59 12.81
N ILE A 163 -3.64 -8.30 12.56
CA ILE A 163 -4.81 -8.28 13.43
C ILE A 163 -4.44 -8.81 14.81
N GLY A 164 -3.75 -9.95 14.90
CA GLY A 164 -3.32 -10.53 16.17
C GLY A 164 -2.39 -9.59 16.95
N PHE A 165 -1.47 -8.90 16.26
CA PHE A 165 -0.58 -7.92 16.87
C PHE A 165 -1.34 -6.70 17.42
N ILE A 166 -2.28 -6.15 16.65
CA ILE A 166 -3.13 -5.03 17.10
C ILE A 166 -3.93 -5.44 18.33
N SER A 167 -4.53 -6.63 18.32
CA SER A 167 -5.34 -7.16 19.45
C SER A 167 -4.53 -7.51 20.70
N LEU A 168 -3.21 -7.58 20.63
CA LEU A 168 -2.35 -7.78 21.80
C LEU A 168 -1.85 -6.46 22.40
N ILE A 169 -1.89 -5.37 21.62
CA ILE A 169 -1.43 -4.04 22.01
C ILE A 169 -2.58 -3.21 22.60
N PHE A 170 -3.81 -3.42 22.13
CA PHE A 170 -5.04 -2.82 22.64
C PHE A 170 -5.80 -3.80 23.54
#